data_AF-A0A5N8ZCL1-F1
#
_entry.id   AF-A0A5N8ZCL1-F1
#
_cell.length_a   1.000
_cell.length_b   1.000
_cell.length_c   1.000
_cell.angle_alpha   90.00
_cell.angle_beta   90.00
_cell.angle_gamma   90.00
#
_symmetry.space_group_name_H-M   'P 1'
#
loop_
_entity.id
_entity.type
_entity.pdbx_description
1 polymer ?
#
loop_
_entity_poly.entity_id
_entity_poly.type
_entity_poly.pdbx_seq_one_letter_code
_entity_poly.pdbx_strand_id
1 'polypeptide(L)'
;GGAMDLVTGAKQVIVTMEHVTKDHKFKILNKCDFPVTGINCVGKIITDISVIEINSEGLLLTEIAKNWTIDDVQSLTEPKLKISKKLKIYTTLENQ
;
A
#
# COMPACT_ATOMS: atom_id res chain seq x y z
N GLY A 1 -18.84 -11.80 -6.77
CA GLY A 1 -18.76 -12.59 -5.52
C GLY A 1 -18.41 -11.69 -4.36
N GLY A 2 -18.59 -12.16 -3.12
CA GLY A 2 -18.68 -11.39 -1.85
C GLY A 2 -17.46 -10.59 -1.36
N ALA A 3 -16.55 -10.17 -2.24
CA ALA A 3 -15.49 -9.23 -1.90
C ALA A 3 -16.06 -7.88 -1.41
N MET A 4 -17.19 -7.46 -1.98
CA MET A 4 -17.91 -6.26 -1.55
C MET A 4 -18.48 -6.39 -0.13
N ASP A 5 -19.00 -7.57 0.25
CA ASP A 5 -19.51 -7.83 1.60
C ASP A 5 -18.37 -7.84 2.64
N LEU A 6 -17.18 -8.31 2.24
CA LEU A 6 -16.01 -8.34 3.11
C LEU A 6 -15.50 -6.93 3.44
N VAL A 7 -15.44 -6.05 2.43
CA VAL A 7 -14.93 -4.67 2.65
C VAL A 7 -15.91 -3.80 3.43
N THR A 8 -17.20 -4.10 3.43
CA THR A 8 -18.21 -3.35 4.19
C THR A 8 -18.39 -3.86 5.62
N GLY A 9 -18.19 -5.17 5.86
CA GLY A 9 -18.36 -5.78 7.20
C GLY A 9 -17.10 -5.85 8.07
N ALA A 10 -15.90 -5.65 7.49
CA ALA A 10 -14.65 -5.80 8.23
C ALA A 10 -14.33 -4.57 9.10
N LYS A 11 -13.88 -4.82 10.34
CA LYS A 11 -13.34 -3.78 11.23
C LYS A 11 -12.11 -3.08 10.64
N GLN A 12 -11.32 -3.81 9.84
CA GLN A 12 -10.14 -3.29 9.15
C GLN A 12 -9.92 -4.07 7.85
N VAL A 13 -9.76 -3.36 6.74
CA VAL A 13 -9.41 -3.97 5.45
C VAL A 13 -7.92 -3.73 5.19
N ILE A 14 -7.20 -4.83 4.95
CA ILE A 14 -5.77 -4.82 4.61
C ILE A 14 -5.63 -5.39 3.20
N VAL A 15 -4.93 -4.66 2.33
CA VAL A 15 -4.59 -5.12 0.98
C VAL A 15 -3.15 -5.62 0.97
N THR A 16 -2.93 -6.81 0.42
CA THR A 16 -1.60 -7.37 0.15
C THR A 16 -1.40 -7.52 -1.35
N MET A 17 -0.36 -6.91 -1.91
CA MET A 17 -0.06 -6.97 -3.34
C MET A 17 1.39 -6.61 -3.63
N GLU A 18 1.92 -6.99 -4.79
CA GLU A 18 3.16 -6.36 -5.30
C GLU A 18 2.92 -4.87 -5.53
N HIS A 19 3.94 -4.04 -5.25
CA HIS A 19 3.85 -2.58 -5.29
C HIS A 19 3.59 -2.02 -6.68
N VAL A 20 4.19 -2.65 -7.69
CA VAL A 20 4.04 -2.31 -9.12
C VAL A 20 3.48 -3.49 -9.90
N THR A 21 3.02 -3.24 -11.12
CA THR A 21 2.68 -4.31 -12.06
C THR A 21 3.95 -5.00 -12.60
N LYS A 22 3.79 -6.13 -13.28
CA LYS A 22 4.87 -6.81 -14.01
C LYS A 22 5.57 -5.92 -15.04
N ASP A 23 4.86 -4.93 -15.57
CA ASP A 23 5.38 -3.93 -16.52
C ASP A 23 5.88 -2.66 -15.83
N HIS A 24 6.16 -2.70 -14.51
CA HIS A 24 6.60 -1.57 -13.69
C HIS A 24 5.67 -0.35 -13.67
N LYS A 25 4.35 -0.56 -13.86
CA LYS A 25 3.34 0.50 -13.70
C LYS A 25 2.89 0.61 -12.26
N PHE A 26 2.54 1.82 -11.83
CA PHE A 26 2.03 2.09 -10.48
C PHE A 26 0.68 1.38 -10.25
N LYS A 27 0.53 0.78 -9.07
CA LYS A 27 -0.76 0.24 -8.59
C LYS A 27 -1.42 1.15 -7.55
N ILE A 28 -0.62 1.97 -6.86
CA ILE A 28 -1.08 2.97 -5.90
C ILE A 28 -1.15 4.29 -6.67
N LEU A 29 -2.38 4.70 -6.99
CA LEU A 29 -2.69 5.83 -7.87
C LEU A 29 -3.43 6.93 -7.13
N ASN A 30 -3.43 8.16 -7.65
CA ASN A 30 -4.27 9.24 -7.12
C ASN A 30 -5.77 8.97 -7.33
N LYS A 31 -6.11 8.24 -8.40
CA LYS A 31 -7.45 7.78 -8.73
C LYS A 31 -7.37 6.38 -9.31
N CYS A 32 -8.25 5.48 -8.86
CA CYS A 32 -8.33 4.15 -9.43
C CYS A 32 -8.79 4.21 -10.89
N ASP A 33 -8.02 3.60 -11.79
CA ASP A 33 -8.35 3.50 -13.21
C ASP A 33 -9.27 2.32 -13.53
N PHE A 34 -9.40 1.39 -12.58
CA PHE A 34 -10.31 0.24 -12.65
C PHE A 34 -11.56 0.46 -11.80
N PRO A 35 -12.68 -0.24 -12.10
CA PRO A 35 -13.89 -0.18 -11.27
C PRO A 35 -13.59 -0.43 -9.79
N VAL A 36 -14.10 0.45 -8.94
CA VAL A 36 -13.83 0.43 -7.50
C VAL A 36 -14.69 -0.64 -6.80
N THR A 37 -14.07 -1.53 -6.03
CA THR A 37 -14.76 -2.57 -5.23
C THR A 37 -15.38 -1.99 -3.94
N GLY A 38 -14.78 -0.94 -3.38
CA GLY A 38 -15.25 -0.22 -2.20
C GLY A 38 -14.52 1.11 -2.04
N ILE A 39 -15.23 2.14 -1.56
CA ILE A 39 -14.68 3.49 -1.39
C ILE A 39 -14.24 3.65 0.06
N ASN A 40 -13.03 4.18 0.27
CA ASN A 40 -12.47 4.50 1.60
C ASN A 40 -12.50 3.32 2.60
N CYS A 41 -12.48 2.08 2.11
CA CYS A 41 -12.56 0.90 2.96
C CYS A 41 -11.19 0.37 3.39
N VAL A 42 -10.14 0.63 2.61
CA VAL A 42 -8.78 0.13 2.89
C VAL A 42 -8.12 0.97 3.97
N GLY A 43 -7.66 0.34 5.06
CA GLY A 43 -6.92 0.99 6.13
C GLY A 43 -5.40 0.78 6.06
N LYS A 44 -4.95 -0.27 5.37
CA LYS A 44 -3.52 -0.60 5.24
C LYS A 44 -3.24 -1.32 3.91
N ILE A 45 -2.12 -0.97 3.29
CA ILE A 45 -1.55 -1.63 2.13
C ILE A 45 -0.19 -2.19 2.53
N ILE A 46 0.02 -3.48 2.30
CA ILE A 46 1.29 -4.16 2.52
C ILE A 46 1.79 -4.64 1.16
N THR A 47 3.03 -4.31 0.85
CA THR A 47 3.67 -4.68 -0.41
C THR A 47 4.98 -5.43 -0.17
N ASP A 48 5.59 -5.88 -1.25
CA ASP A 48 6.94 -6.42 -1.26
C ASP A 48 7.98 -5.38 -0.78
N ILE A 49 7.76 -4.08 -0.99
CA ILE A 49 8.76 -3.04 -0.68
C ILE A 49 8.38 -2.06 0.45
N SER A 50 7.11 -1.99 0.83
CA SER A 50 6.61 -1.03 1.83
C SER A 50 5.30 -1.42 2.51
N VAL A 51 5.06 -0.83 3.69
CA VAL A 51 3.77 -0.81 4.37
C VAL A 51 3.26 0.63 4.45
N ILE A 52 2.03 0.83 3.98
CA ILE A 52 1.37 2.14 3.92
C ILE A 52 0.06 2.06 4.68
N GLU A 53 -0.12 2.95 5.65
CA GLU A 53 -1.38 3.14 6.37
C GLU A 53 -2.19 4.26 5.74
N ILE A 54 -3.49 4.06 5.63
CA ILE A 54 -4.42 5.07 5.11
C ILE A 54 -5.14 5.68 6.32
N ASN A 55 -5.05 7.00 6.45
CA ASN A 55 -5.72 7.75 7.51
C ASN A 55 -6.38 9.01 6.93
N SER A 56 -7.00 9.82 7.80
CA SER A 56 -7.66 11.08 7.41
C SER A 56 -6.73 12.08 6.75
N GLU A 57 -5.43 11.89 6.91
CA GLU A 57 -4.36 12.73 6.40
C GLU A 57 -3.77 12.23 5.06
N GLY A 58 -4.21 11.07 4.56
CA GLY A 58 -3.77 10.45 3.31
C GLY A 58 -2.99 9.15 3.51
N LEU A 59 -1.99 8.93 2.64
CA LEU A 59 -1.15 7.74 2.62
C LEU A 59 0.11 7.97 3.47
N LEU A 60 0.23 7.23 4.57
CA LEU A 60 1.35 7.30 5.51
C LEU A 60 2.25 6.08 5.34
N LEU A 61 3.48 6.28 4.86
CA LEU A 61 4.52 5.25 4.82
C LEU A 61 4.99 4.94 6.25
N THR A 62 4.71 3.73 6.72
CA THR A 62 5.04 3.29 8.10
C THR A 62 6.18 2.29 8.15
N GLU A 63 6.36 1.48 7.10
CA GLU A 63 7.47 0.54 7.00
C GLU A 63 8.03 0.45 5.57
N ILE A 64 9.32 0.17 5.46
CA ILE A 64 10.03 -0.09 4.19
C ILE A 64 10.74 -1.44 4.26
N ALA A 65 10.80 -2.15 3.15
CA ALA A 65 11.57 -3.38 3.08
C ALA A 65 13.06 -3.09 3.19
N LYS A 66 13.81 -4.03 3.74
CA LYS A 66 15.27 -3.97 3.79
C LYS A 66 15.82 -3.77 2.37
N ASN A 67 16.79 -2.85 2.24
CA ASN A 67 17.42 -2.43 0.97
C ASN A 67 16.62 -1.46 0.09
N TRP A 68 15.42 -1.04 0.51
CA TRP A 68 14.68 0.03 -0.16
C TRP A 68 14.83 1.34 0.60
N THR A 69 14.83 2.46 -0.11
CA THR A 69 14.79 3.79 0.49
C THR A 69 13.40 4.41 0.38
N ILE A 70 13.17 5.49 1.13
CA ILE A 70 11.94 6.29 1.02
C ILE A 70 11.77 6.83 -0.40
N ASP A 71 12.86 7.28 -1.02
CA ASP A 71 12.83 7.86 -2.36
C ASP A 71 12.51 6.79 -3.42
N ASP A 72 13.03 5.57 -3.26
CA ASP A 72 12.69 4.46 -4.15
C ASP A 72 11.20 4.15 -4.10
N VAL A 73 10.64 3.99 -2.88
CA VAL A 73 9.20 3.71 -2.71
C VAL A 73 8.35 4.86 -3.25
N GLN A 74 8.73 6.11 -3.00
CA GLN A 74 8.04 7.27 -3.56
C GLN A 74 8.11 7.31 -5.09
N SER A 75 9.22 6.90 -5.70
CA SER A 75 9.36 6.85 -7.17
C SER A 75 8.45 5.80 -7.82
N LEU A 76 8.00 4.82 -7.03
CA LEU A 76 7.10 3.73 -7.45
C LEU A 76 5.64 3.92 -6.99
N THR A 77 5.33 5.05 -6.37
CA THR A 77 3.99 5.41 -5.88
C THR A 77 3.56 6.74 -6.48
N GLU A 78 2.39 6.80 -7.13
CA GLU A 78 1.93 8.04 -7.78
C GLU A 78 1.52 9.12 -6.76
N PRO A 79 0.73 8.84 -5.70
CA PRO A 79 0.47 9.84 -4.67
C PRO A 79 1.72 10.20 -3.86
N LYS A 80 1.78 11.45 -3.39
CA LYS A 80 2.81 11.84 -2.43
C LYS A 80 2.59 11.10 -1.11
N LEU A 81 3.59 10.35 -0.66
CA LEU A 81 3.57 9.66 0.62
C LEU A 81 3.99 10.61 1.75
N LYS A 82 3.23 10.56 2.85
CA LYS A 82 3.67 11.11 4.14
C LYS A 82 4.57 10.10 4.81
N ILE A 83 5.66 10.55 5.43
CA ILE A 83 6.62 9.65 6.09
C ILE A 83 6.34 9.62 7.59
N SER A 84 6.16 8.42 8.13
CA SER A 84 6.01 8.25 9.58
C SER A 84 7.29 8.64 10.31
N LYS A 85 7.17 9.40 11.40
CA LYS A 85 8.28 9.70 12.33
C LYS A 85 8.83 8.43 13.00
N LYS A 86 8.07 7.34 12.98
CA LYS A 86 8.43 6.04 13.54
C LYS A 86 8.61 5.00 12.41
N LEU A 87 9.08 5.42 11.24
CA LEU A 87 9.33 4.53 10.11
C LEU A 87 10.20 3.35 10.56
N LYS A 88 9.77 2.13 10.20
CA LYS A 88 10.50 0.90 10.50
C LYS A 88 11.02 0.26 9.22
N ILE A 89 12.04 -0.56 9.38
CA ILE A 89 12.52 -1.45 8.33
C ILE A 89 12.04 -2.86 8.67
N TYR A 90 11.39 -3.53 7.72
CA TYR A 90 11.07 -4.95 7.83
C TYR A 90 11.93 -5.76 6.87
N THR A 91 12.14 -7.03 7.19
CA THR A 91 12.83 -7.98 6.30
C THR A 91 11.77 -8.80 5.60
N THR A 92 11.79 -8.81 4.28
CA THR A 92 10.99 -9.73 3.47
C THR A 92 11.57 -11.13 3.60
N LEU A 93 10.71 -12.14 3.60
CA LEU A 93 11.12 -13.53 3.48
C LEU A 93 11.32 -13.82 1.98
N GLU A 94 12.38 -13.28 1.37
CA GLU A 94 12.76 -13.70 0.03
C GLU A 94 13.53 -15.03 0.11
N ASN A 95 12.85 -16.09 -0.36
CA ASN A 95 13.34 -17.40 -0.80
C ASN A 95 14.66 -17.92 -0.18
N GLN A 96 14.53 -18.88 0.74
CA GLN A 96 15.45 -20.03 0.74
C GLN A 96 15.35 -20.78 -0.58
#